data_AF-A0AAW2FPJ6-F1
#
_entry.id   AF-A0AAW2FPJ6-F1
#
_cell.length_a   1.000
_cell.length_b   1.000
_cell.length_c   1.000
_cell.angle_alpha   90.00
_cell.angle_beta   90.00
_cell.angle_gamma   90.00
#
_symmetry.space_group_name_H-M   'P 1'
#
loop_
_entity.id
_entity.type
_entity.pdbx_description
1 polymer ?
#
loop_
_entity_poly.entity_id
_entity_poly.type
_entity_poly.pdbx_seq_one_letter_code
_entity_poly.pdbx_strand_id
1 'polypeptide(L)'
;MIYILAVMFITIPSLGPMLLDVLLPLNKSRPKNIATFTDYGVDQDEYFVPIFLYTSLMIVVGITILVATDTMHVSCTVHACGLFQIIGYEVENIISIARMGEQVNNIQRTKTGYERFTEKQIYQEYILCLKKHQLALEYVKVLNDTYKYVGISFTLLIGATFTLIGVRIVYVLDQIGELIKFAFIIMGAMLHLIIVCYTGQKLMNESENIFHRAYSAEWYNFSPRLKSLLVIFCHKSLVPAKVTAGNLFPLSMQVFATVVRTSGSYFTTLLSLKA
;
A
#
# COMPACT_ATOMS: atom_id res chain seq x y z
N MET A 1 11.35 4.98 8.69
CA MET A 1 10.45 6.09 9.09
C MET A 1 9.49 5.70 10.21
N ILE A 2 8.63 4.67 10.04
CA ILE A 2 7.67 4.25 11.10
C ILE A 2 8.36 3.95 12.45
N TYR A 3 9.47 3.20 12.45
CA TYR A 3 10.24 2.96 13.68
C TYR A 3 10.82 4.23 14.33
N ILE A 4 11.18 5.24 13.54
CA ILE A 4 11.70 6.51 14.06
C ILE A 4 10.55 7.27 14.74
N LEU A 5 9.37 7.31 14.12
CA LEU A 5 8.17 7.90 14.72
C LEU A 5 7.76 7.19 16.01
N ALA A 6 7.87 5.86 16.03
CA ALA A 6 7.62 5.04 17.20
C ALA A 6 8.54 5.37 18.38
N VAL A 7 9.85 5.43 18.10
CA VAL A 7 10.86 5.78 19.10
C VAL A 7 10.59 7.18 19.63
N MET A 8 10.35 8.16 18.74
CA MET A 8 10.01 9.53 19.16
C MET A 8 8.74 9.59 20.00
N PHE A 9 7.70 8.83 19.63
CA PHE A 9 6.45 8.74 20.39
C PHE A 9 6.65 8.18 21.80
N ILE A 10 7.56 7.21 21.97
CA ILE A 10 7.90 6.63 23.27
C ILE A 10 8.77 7.60 24.09
N THR A 11 9.83 8.16 23.49
CA THR A 11 10.87 8.88 24.23
C THR A 11 10.50 10.31 24.57
N ILE A 12 9.79 11.03 23.70
CA ILE A 12 9.50 12.45 23.91
C ILE A 12 8.62 12.68 25.15
N PRO A 13 7.51 11.95 25.37
CA PRO A 13 6.68 12.13 26.55
C PRO A 13 7.33 11.63 27.85
N SER A 14 8.17 10.60 27.77
CA SER A 14 8.74 9.91 28.94
C SER A 14 10.08 10.48 29.41
N LEU A 15 11.05 10.66 28.49
CA LEU A 15 12.36 11.22 28.80
C LEU A 15 12.41 12.75 28.72
N GLY A 16 11.51 13.38 27.95
CA GLY A 16 11.47 14.84 27.82
C GLY A 16 11.38 15.56 29.17
N PRO A 17 10.41 15.23 30.04
CA PRO A 17 10.29 15.82 31.37
C PRO A 17 11.51 15.56 32.27
N MET A 18 12.07 14.35 32.23
CA MET A 18 13.25 13.97 33.03
C MET A 18 14.50 14.76 32.63
N LEU A 19 14.77 14.90 31.32
CA LEU A 19 15.88 15.70 30.81
C LEU A 19 15.71 17.18 31.19
N LEU A 20 14.48 17.67 31.13
CA LEU A 20 14.20 19.08 31.39
C LEU A 20 14.32 19.35 32.90
N ASP A 21 14.08 18.37 33.77
CA ASP A 21 14.29 18.51 35.22
C ASP A 21 15.78 18.59 35.57
N VAL A 22 16.66 17.96 34.78
CA VAL A 22 18.12 18.08 34.92
C VAL A 22 18.64 19.42 34.37
N LEU A 23 18.15 19.85 33.21
CA LEU A 23 18.65 21.05 32.52
C LEU A 23 18.03 22.37 33.04
N LEU A 24 16.75 22.34 33.44
CA LEU A 24 15.93 23.48 33.87
C LEU A 24 15.05 23.04 35.07
N PRO A 25 15.66 22.88 36.25
CA PRO A 25 14.98 22.38 37.43
C PRO A 25 13.90 23.35 37.91
N LEU A 26 12.70 22.82 38.15
CA LEU A 26 11.59 23.52 38.80
C LEU A 26 11.58 23.20 40.30
N ASN A 27 10.89 24.02 41.09
CA ASN A 27 10.73 23.80 42.54
C ASN A 27 9.95 22.51 42.88
N LYS A 28 9.29 21.91 41.88
CA LYS A 28 8.68 20.57 41.91
C LYS A 28 9.05 19.84 40.62
N SER A 29 9.35 18.54 40.74
CA SER A 29 9.62 17.66 39.59
C SER A 29 8.41 17.60 38.65
N ARG A 30 8.65 17.54 37.35
CA ARG A 30 7.57 17.40 36.35
C ARG A 30 6.92 16.01 36.47
N PRO A 31 5.61 15.88 36.21
CA PRO A 31 4.94 14.58 36.28
C PRO A 31 5.53 13.63 35.22
N LYS A 32 5.83 12.40 35.64
CA LYS A 32 6.30 11.34 34.74
C LYS A 32 5.12 10.87 33.90
N ASN A 33 5.22 11.02 32.58
CA ASN A 33 4.11 10.73 31.69
C ASN A 33 4.48 9.56 30.77
N ILE A 34 3.75 8.45 30.88
CA ILE A 34 3.93 7.28 30.02
C ILE A 34 3.21 7.56 28.68
N ALA A 35 3.81 7.14 27.57
CA ALA A 35 3.26 7.40 26.22
C ALA A 35 1.82 6.87 26.05
N THR A 36 1.51 5.75 26.71
CA THR A 36 0.18 5.12 26.74
C THR A 36 -0.29 4.96 28.17
N PHE A 37 -1.42 5.57 28.52
CA PHE A 37 -2.05 5.37 29.82
C PHE A 37 -2.61 3.94 29.90
N THR A 38 -2.13 3.17 30.86
CA THR A 38 -2.64 1.83 31.16
C THR A 38 -2.69 1.70 32.68
N ASP A 39 -3.85 1.36 33.23
CA ASP A 39 -3.98 1.12 34.66
C ASP A 39 -3.51 -0.31 34.97
N TYR A 40 -2.40 -0.41 35.69
CA TYR A 40 -1.80 -1.68 36.09
C TYR A 40 -2.23 -2.10 37.50
N GLY A 41 -3.07 -1.32 38.20
CA GLY A 41 -3.44 -1.57 39.59
C GLY A 41 -2.27 -1.40 40.58
N VAL A 42 -1.19 -0.76 40.14
CA VAL A 42 0.06 -0.53 40.89
C VAL A 42 0.43 0.95 40.74
N ASP A 43 1.08 1.53 41.76
CA ASP A 43 1.57 2.90 41.73
C ASP A 43 2.57 3.11 40.57
N GLN A 44 2.19 3.97 39.62
CA GLN A 44 2.95 4.24 38.41
C GLN A 44 4.25 5.01 38.68
N ASP A 45 4.30 5.80 39.75
CA ASP A 45 5.47 6.61 40.09
C ASP A 45 6.58 5.76 40.72
N GLU A 46 6.20 4.76 41.52
CA GLU A 46 7.09 3.78 42.14
C GLU A 46 7.61 2.76 41.12
N TYR A 47 6.74 2.21 40.27
CA TYR A 47 7.06 1.17 39.28
C TYR A 47 7.29 1.72 37.87
N PHE A 48 7.66 2.99 37.74
CA PHE A 48 7.80 3.67 36.45
C PHE A 48 8.71 2.94 35.46
N VAL A 49 9.93 2.55 35.88
CA VAL A 49 10.93 1.93 35.00
C VAL A 49 10.48 0.57 34.45
N PRO A 50 10.01 -0.40 35.26
CA PRO A 50 9.53 -1.67 34.72
C PRO A 50 8.28 -1.49 33.83
N ILE A 51 7.36 -0.60 34.18
CA ILE A 51 6.18 -0.30 33.34
C ILE A 51 6.62 0.31 32.00
N PHE A 52 7.57 1.24 32.00
CA PHE A 52 8.10 1.85 30.79
C PHE A 52 8.81 0.83 29.88
N LEU A 53 9.63 -0.05 30.44
CA LEU A 53 10.29 -1.11 29.68
C LEU A 53 9.28 -2.09 29.09
N TYR A 54 8.26 -2.49 29.86
CA TYR A 54 7.21 -3.38 29.38
C TYR A 54 6.38 -2.74 28.26
N THR A 55 5.90 -1.51 28.47
CA THR A 55 5.09 -0.77 27.47
C THR A 55 5.87 -0.49 26.18
N SER A 56 7.14 -0.08 26.29
CA SER A 56 7.99 0.12 25.12
C SER A 56 8.23 -1.18 24.33
N LEU A 57 8.46 -2.31 25.01
CA LEU A 57 8.58 -3.61 24.37
C LEU A 57 7.29 -3.98 23.62
N MET A 58 6.13 -3.82 24.25
CA MET A 58 4.83 -4.11 23.62
C MET A 58 4.57 -3.24 22.39
N ILE A 59 4.91 -1.95 22.45
CA ILE A 59 4.80 -1.03 21.31
C ILE A 59 5.73 -1.47 20.16
N VAL A 60 6.99 -1.82 20.46
CA VAL A 60 7.94 -2.29 19.45
C VAL A 60 7.45 -3.56 18.77
N VAL A 61 6.95 -4.53 19.55
CA VAL A 61 6.38 -5.77 19.00
C VAL A 61 5.17 -5.46 18.11
N GLY A 62 4.23 -4.63 18.58
CA GLY A 62 3.04 -4.25 17.82
C GLY A 62 3.38 -3.56 16.50
N ILE A 63 4.34 -2.64 16.51
CA ILE A 63 4.80 -1.94 15.30
C ILE A 63 5.52 -2.89 14.34
N THR A 64 6.27 -3.85 14.87
CA THR A 64 6.92 -4.88 14.04
C THR A 64 5.88 -5.73 13.31
N ILE A 65 4.80 -6.13 13.98
CA ILE A 65 3.69 -6.89 13.37
C ILE A 65 2.98 -6.05 12.30
N LEU A 66 2.72 -4.77 12.58
CA LEU A 66 2.11 -3.85 11.63
C LEU A 66 2.97 -3.70 10.37
N VAL A 67 4.26 -3.39 10.54
CA VAL A 67 5.21 -3.23 9.43
C VAL A 67 5.36 -4.54 8.65
N ALA A 68 5.40 -5.70 9.31
CA ALA A 68 5.44 -7.00 8.64
C ALA A 68 4.19 -7.23 7.76
N THR A 69 3.00 -6.87 8.28
CA THR A 69 1.74 -7.02 7.54
C THR A 69 1.69 -6.09 6.33
N ASP A 70 2.07 -4.82 6.51
CA ASP A 70 2.12 -3.82 5.44
C ASP A 70 3.13 -4.20 4.36
N THR A 71 4.34 -4.62 4.77
CA THR A 71 5.37 -5.05 3.82
C THR A 71 4.97 -6.29 3.04
N MET A 72 4.26 -7.23 3.65
CA MET A 72 3.69 -8.38 2.93
C MET A 72 2.67 -7.92 1.89
N HIS A 73 1.75 -7.03 2.26
CA HIS A 73 0.76 -6.48 1.32
C HIS A 73 1.42 -5.72 0.16
N VAL A 74 2.39 -4.85 0.45
CA VAL A 74 3.16 -4.10 -0.54
C VAL A 74 3.94 -5.05 -1.46
N SER A 75 4.57 -6.09 -0.91
CA SER A 75 5.32 -7.06 -1.72
C SER A 75 4.42 -7.82 -2.68
N CYS A 76 3.27 -8.29 -2.21
CA CYS A 76 2.31 -9.00 -3.04
C CYS A 76 1.70 -8.11 -4.14
N THR A 77 1.39 -6.84 -3.84
CA THR A 77 0.88 -5.89 -4.84
C THR A 77 1.94 -5.50 -5.86
N VAL A 78 3.19 -5.27 -5.44
CA VAL A 78 4.33 -5.02 -6.34
C VAL A 78 4.62 -6.24 -7.21
N HIS A 79 4.50 -7.46 -6.68
CA HIS A 79 4.61 -8.67 -7.48
C HIS A 79 3.56 -8.72 -8.60
N ALA A 80 2.29 -8.39 -8.31
CA ALA A 80 1.27 -8.25 -9.35
C ALA A 80 1.61 -7.18 -10.39
N CYS A 81 2.14 -6.02 -9.96
CA CYS A 81 2.61 -4.98 -10.88
C CYS A 81 3.68 -5.54 -11.83
N GLY A 82 4.65 -6.29 -11.30
CA GLY A 82 5.70 -6.94 -12.08
C GLY A 82 5.15 -7.94 -13.09
N LEU A 83 4.16 -8.76 -12.72
CA LEU A 83 3.49 -9.66 -13.65
C LEU A 83 2.88 -8.89 -14.83
N PHE A 84 2.17 -7.80 -14.56
CA PHE A 84 1.57 -6.97 -15.61
C PHE A 84 2.61 -6.27 -16.49
N GLN A 85 3.73 -5.81 -15.92
CA GLN A 85 4.83 -5.24 -16.69
C GLN A 85 5.47 -6.26 -17.64
N ILE A 86 5.71 -7.50 -17.16
CA ILE A 86 6.26 -8.60 -17.96
C ILE A 86 5.28 -8.96 -19.09
N ILE A 87 4.00 -9.16 -18.78
CA ILE A 87 2.97 -9.47 -19.77
C ILE A 87 2.89 -8.34 -20.81
N GLY A 88 2.88 -7.09 -20.36
CA GLY A 88 2.86 -5.94 -21.26
C GLY A 88 4.04 -5.92 -22.23
N TYR A 89 5.25 -6.22 -21.73
CA TYR A 89 6.45 -6.36 -22.57
C TYR A 89 6.34 -7.53 -23.56
N GLU A 90 5.81 -8.69 -23.12
CA GLU A 90 5.62 -9.87 -23.97
C GLU A 90 4.63 -9.61 -25.12
N VAL A 91 3.51 -8.93 -24.86
CA VAL A 91 2.52 -8.61 -25.90
C VAL A 91 3.09 -7.63 -26.92
N GLU A 92 3.78 -6.57 -26.45
CA GLU A 92 4.38 -5.55 -27.31
C GLU A 92 5.43 -6.16 -28.25
N ASN A 93 6.25 -7.07 -27.74
CA ASN A 93 7.40 -7.65 -28.44
C ASN A 93 7.16 -9.08 -28.94
N ILE A 94 5.90 -9.49 -29.14
CA ILE A 94 5.60 -10.90 -29.34
C ILE A 94 6.23 -11.52 -30.60
N ILE A 95 6.39 -10.71 -31.65
CA ILE A 95 7.03 -11.14 -32.90
C ILE A 95 8.52 -11.37 -32.69
N SER A 96 9.21 -10.50 -31.94
CA SER A 96 10.64 -10.64 -31.69
C SER A 96 10.92 -11.81 -30.76
N ILE A 97 10.09 -12.03 -29.74
CA ILE A 97 10.17 -13.18 -28.83
C ILE A 97 10.00 -14.50 -29.59
N ALA A 98 8.98 -14.61 -30.45
CA ALA A 98 8.75 -15.80 -31.26
C ALA A 98 9.94 -16.10 -32.19
N ARG A 99 10.54 -15.07 -32.81
CA ARG A 99 11.73 -15.21 -33.66
C ARG A 99 12.99 -15.64 -32.89
N MET A 100 13.19 -15.15 -31.66
CA MET A 100 14.32 -15.56 -30.81
C MET A 100 14.20 -17.03 -30.40
N GLY A 101 13.01 -17.48 -30.00
CA GLY A 101 12.75 -18.89 -29.68
C GLY A 101 12.99 -19.81 -30.89
N GLU A 102 12.85 -19.29 -32.11
CA GLU A 102 13.14 -20.02 -33.34
C GLU A 102 14.64 -20.17 -33.61
N GLN A 103 15.45 -19.11 -33.43
CA GLN A 103 16.90 -19.16 -33.63
C GLN A 103 17.61 -20.16 -32.70
N VAL A 104 17.12 -20.32 -31.46
CA VAL A 104 17.66 -21.30 -30.51
C VAL A 104 17.37 -22.74 -30.96
N ASN A 105 16.27 -22.96 -31.68
CA ASN A 105 15.80 -24.30 -32.04
C ASN A 105 16.22 -24.77 -33.44
N ASN A 106 16.63 -23.87 -34.34
CA ASN A 106 16.83 -24.20 -35.76
C ASN A 106 18.20 -23.75 -36.32
N ILE A 107 19.20 -24.64 -36.23
CA ILE A 107 20.43 -24.57 -37.05
C ILE A 107 20.21 -25.17 -38.47
N GLN A 108 19.07 -25.81 -38.75
CA GLN A 108 18.79 -26.41 -40.07
C GLN A 108 17.31 -26.37 -40.43
N ARG A 109 16.86 -25.52 -41.40
CA ARG A 109 15.85 -25.88 -42.43
C ARG A 109 15.42 -24.76 -43.39
N THR A 110 14.88 -25.18 -44.53
CA THR A 110 14.56 -24.49 -45.81
C THR A 110 13.36 -23.51 -45.80
N LYS A 111 13.41 -22.52 -46.72
CA LYS A 111 12.60 -21.28 -46.79
C LYS A 111 11.08 -21.38 -46.99
N THR A 112 10.51 -22.47 -47.51
CA THR A 112 9.07 -22.54 -47.86
C THR A 112 8.15 -23.10 -46.76
N GLY A 113 8.71 -23.80 -45.76
CA GLY A 113 7.99 -24.17 -44.52
C GLY A 113 8.12 -23.12 -43.40
N TYR A 114 8.89 -22.07 -43.65
CA TYR A 114 9.33 -21.06 -42.69
C TYR A 114 8.18 -20.18 -42.21
N GLU A 115 7.43 -19.54 -43.12
CA GLU A 115 6.36 -18.59 -42.74
C GLU A 115 5.22 -19.24 -41.95
N ARG A 116 4.84 -20.48 -42.30
CA ARG A 116 3.77 -21.21 -41.62
C ARG A 116 4.18 -21.71 -40.23
N PHE A 117 5.48 -21.97 -40.02
CA PHE A 117 6.03 -22.34 -38.73
C PHE A 117 6.12 -21.14 -37.80
N THR A 118 6.61 -20.00 -38.31
CA THR A 118 6.68 -18.73 -37.57
C THR A 118 5.29 -18.24 -37.13
N GLU A 119 4.25 -18.34 -37.97
CA GLU A 119 2.88 -17.97 -37.57
C GLU A 119 2.35 -18.84 -36.43
N LYS A 120 2.59 -20.17 -36.50
CA LYS A 120 2.17 -21.10 -35.46
C LYS A 120 2.87 -20.83 -34.14
N GLN A 121 4.15 -20.45 -34.17
CA GLN A 121 4.91 -20.07 -32.98
C GLN A 121 4.41 -18.76 -32.37
N ILE A 122 4.22 -17.71 -33.18
CA ILE A 122 3.64 -16.44 -32.70
C ILE A 122 2.28 -16.70 -32.04
N TYR A 123 1.45 -17.56 -32.65
CA TYR A 123 0.17 -17.95 -32.08
C TYR A 123 0.33 -18.67 -30.72
N GLN A 124 1.29 -19.58 -30.59
CA GLN A 124 1.56 -20.28 -29.33
C GLN A 124 2.04 -19.33 -28.23
N GLU A 125 2.98 -18.43 -28.53
CA GLU A 125 3.46 -17.40 -27.60
C GLU A 125 2.32 -16.46 -27.18
N TYR A 126 1.45 -16.09 -28.12
CA TYR A 126 0.28 -15.26 -27.80
C TYR A 126 -0.70 -15.96 -26.85
N ILE A 127 -1.00 -17.23 -27.09
CA ILE A 127 -1.86 -18.02 -26.20
C ILE A 127 -1.21 -18.18 -24.82
N LEU A 128 0.11 -18.35 -24.75
CA LEU A 128 0.84 -18.40 -23.49
C LEU A 128 0.74 -17.07 -22.73
N CYS A 129 0.93 -15.95 -23.43
CA CYS A 129 0.79 -14.60 -22.87
C CYS A 129 -0.64 -14.35 -22.35
N LEU A 130 -1.67 -14.78 -23.10
CA LEU A 130 -3.06 -14.71 -22.66
C LEU A 130 -3.30 -15.49 -21.36
N LYS A 131 -2.75 -16.70 -21.25
CA LYS A 131 -2.85 -17.52 -20.04
C LYS A 131 -2.16 -16.86 -18.86
N LYS A 132 -0.95 -16.30 -19.05
CA LYS A 132 -0.25 -15.53 -18.01
C LYS A 132 -1.08 -14.33 -17.54
N HIS A 133 -1.71 -13.60 -18.46
CA HIS A 133 -2.59 -12.48 -18.12
C HIS A 133 -3.81 -12.91 -17.30
N GLN A 134 -4.45 -14.02 -17.66
CA GLN A 134 -5.56 -14.58 -16.88
C GLN A 134 -5.12 -14.96 -15.46
N LEU A 135 -3.96 -15.61 -15.32
CA LEU A 135 -3.38 -15.96 -14.02
C LEU A 135 -3.02 -14.72 -13.19
N ALA A 136 -2.50 -13.66 -13.82
CA ALA A 136 -2.20 -12.40 -13.13
C ALA A 136 -3.48 -11.72 -12.61
N LEU A 137 -4.56 -11.73 -13.39
CA LEU A 137 -5.87 -11.23 -12.94
C LEU A 137 -6.44 -12.08 -11.80
N GLU A 138 -6.31 -13.41 -11.87
CA GLU A 138 -6.72 -14.32 -10.80
C GLU A 138 -5.90 -14.08 -9.52
N TYR A 139 -4.59 -13.88 -9.64
CA TYR A 139 -3.72 -13.51 -8.52
C TYR A 139 -4.19 -12.22 -7.85
N VAL A 140 -4.49 -11.17 -8.62
CA VAL A 140 -5.01 -9.91 -8.05
C VAL A 140 -6.37 -10.11 -7.39
N LYS A 141 -7.22 -11.01 -7.93
CA LYS A 141 -8.50 -11.34 -7.30
C LYS A 141 -8.30 -12.03 -5.94
N VAL A 142 -7.43 -13.03 -5.86
CA VAL A 142 -7.07 -13.71 -4.60
C VAL A 142 -6.45 -12.74 -3.60
N LEU A 143 -5.59 -11.84 -4.08
CA LEU A 143 -5.00 -10.78 -3.28
C LEU A 143 -6.08 -9.86 -2.70
N ASN A 144 -7.00 -9.37 -3.53
CA ASN A 144 -8.12 -8.56 -3.08
C ASN A 144 -9.01 -9.32 -2.08
N ASP A 145 -9.34 -10.58 -2.33
CA ASP A 145 -10.17 -11.39 -1.44
C ASP A 145 -9.53 -11.64 -0.07
N THR A 146 -8.21 -11.78 -0.02
CA THR A 146 -7.46 -11.94 1.23
C THR A 146 -7.43 -10.65 2.04
N TYR A 147 -7.20 -9.51 1.39
CA TYR A 147 -7.02 -8.23 2.07
C TYR A 147 -8.30 -7.40 2.21
N LYS A 148 -9.43 -7.77 1.59
CA LYS A 148 -10.65 -6.94 1.64
C LYS A 148 -11.15 -6.70 3.06
N TYR A 149 -11.16 -7.74 3.90
CA TYR A 149 -11.66 -7.66 5.28
C TYR A 149 -10.68 -6.93 6.20
N VAL A 150 -9.39 -7.21 6.02
CA VAL A 150 -8.31 -6.52 6.75
C VAL A 150 -8.30 -5.02 6.38
N GLY A 151 -8.41 -4.70 5.09
CA GLY A 151 -8.43 -3.32 4.60
C GLY A 151 -9.61 -2.51 5.13
N ILE A 152 -10.83 -3.07 5.17
CA ILE A 152 -11.98 -2.36 5.74
C ILE A 152 -11.87 -2.21 7.26
N SER A 153 -11.40 -3.23 7.99
CA SER A 153 -11.23 -3.12 9.44
C SER A 153 -10.20 -2.07 9.81
N PHE A 154 -9.07 -2.03 9.11
CA PHE A 154 -8.04 -1.01 9.32
C PHE A 154 -8.53 0.40 8.94
N THR A 155 -9.25 0.55 7.83
CA THR A 155 -9.78 1.86 7.42
C THR A 155 -10.79 2.40 8.42
N LEU A 156 -11.67 1.55 8.95
CA LEU A 156 -12.62 1.92 10.00
C LEU A 156 -11.91 2.29 11.31
N LEU A 157 -10.90 1.52 11.70
CA LEU A 157 -10.10 1.81 12.89
C LEU A 157 -9.40 3.17 12.76
N ILE A 158 -8.76 3.43 11.61
CA ILE A 158 -8.11 4.70 11.32
C ILE A 158 -9.13 5.85 11.35
N GLY A 159 -10.30 5.68 10.72
CA GLY A 159 -11.38 6.67 10.77
C GLY A 159 -11.83 6.99 12.19
N ALA A 160 -12.04 5.97 13.02
CA ALA A 160 -12.40 6.14 14.44
C ALA A 160 -11.29 6.81 15.26
N THR A 161 -10.02 6.51 14.99
CA THR A 161 -8.91 7.20 15.66
C THR A 161 -8.85 8.67 15.29
N PHE A 162 -9.09 9.04 14.03
CA PHE A 162 -9.11 10.45 13.63
C PHE A 162 -10.23 11.24 14.28
N THR A 163 -11.42 10.68 14.41
CA THR A 163 -12.54 11.36 15.07
C THR A 163 -12.27 11.56 16.57
N LEU A 164 -11.81 10.51 17.27
CA LEU A 164 -11.48 10.57 18.69
C LEU A 164 -10.35 11.56 18.97
N ILE A 165 -9.28 11.52 18.18
CA ILE A 165 -8.15 12.45 18.30
C ILE A 165 -8.59 13.88 17.96
N GLY A 166 -9.39 14.07 16.91
CA GLY A 166 -9.91 15.38 16.53
C GLY A 166 -10.70 16.04 17.67
N VAL A 167 -11.57 15.28 18.34
CA VAL A 167 -12.30 15.77 19.53
C VAL A 167 -11.34 16.09 20.67
N ARG A 168 -10.40 15.18 20.99
CA ARG A 168 -9.45 15.39 22.10
C ARG A 168 -8.54 16.60 21.89
N ILE A 169 -8.04 16.81 20.67
CA ILE A 169 -7.22 17.98 20.34
C ILE A 169 -7.99 19.26 20.66
N VAL A 170 -9.27 19.34 20.29
CA VAL A 170 -10.10 20.53 20.54
C VAL A 170 -10.22 20.83 22.05
N TYR A 171 -10.32 19.82 22.92
CA TYR A 171 -10.40 20.04 24.37
C TYR A 171 -9.05 20.28 25.06
N VAL A 172 -7.93 19.82 24.48
CA VAL A 172 -6.61 19.74 25.15
C VAL A 172 -5.55 20.64 24.48
N LEU A 173 -5.98 21.68 23.75
CA LEU A 173 -5.09 22.60 23.01
C LEU A 173 -3.96 23.20 23.86
N ASP A 174 -4.21 23.44 25.16
CA ASP A 174 -3.24 24.09 26.05
C ASP A 174 -2.15 23.14 26.58
N GLN A 175 -2.30 21.82 26.40
CA GLN A 175 -1.32 20.82 26.86
C GLN A 175 -0.43 20.34 25.70
N ILE A 176 0.69 21.03 25.50
CA ILE A 176 1.66 20.77 24.42
C ILE A 176 2.12 19.29 24.39
N GLY A 177 2.31 18.66 25.55
CA GLY A 177 2.76 17.27 25.63
C GLY A 177 1.78 16.26 25.01
N GLU A 178 0.48 16.44 25.21
CA GLU A 178 -0.56 15.59 24.62
C GLU A 178 -0.74 15.87 23.13
N LEU A 179 -0.63 17.15 22.72
CA LEU A 179 -0.68 17.54 21.31
C LEU A 179 0.42 16.86 20.49
N ILE A 180 1.64 16.79 21.02
CA ILE A 180 2.77 16.12 20.37
C ILE A 180 2.48 14.61 20.18
N LYS A 181 1.90 13.94 21.18
CA LYS A 181 1.51 12.52 21.07
C LYS A 181 0.51 12.31 19.94
N PHE A 182 -0.53 13.13 19.87
CA PHE A 182 -1.55 13.03 18.82
C PHE A 182 -0.98 13.32 17.43
N ALA A 183 -0.05 14.26 17.30
CA ALA A 183 0.62 14.56 16.04
C ALA A 183 1.39 13.34 15.49
N PHE A 184 2.10 12.59 16.34
CA PHE A 184 2.79 11.36 15.92
C PHE A 184 1.82 10.27 15.47
N ILE A 185 0.70 10.09 16.17
CA ILE A 185 -0.32 9.10 15.79
C ILE A 185 -0.94 9.46 14.44
N ILE A 186 -1.32 10.73 14.24
CA ILE A 186 -1.88 11.23 12.98
C ILE A 186 -0.88 11.01 11.83
N MET A 187 0.39 11.37 12.04
CA MET A 187 1.43 11.19 11.04
C MET A 187 1.63 9.70 10.69
N GLY A 188 1.66 8.81 11.68
CA GLY A 188 1.75 7.37 11.45
C GLY A 188 0.58 6.82 10.65
N ALA A 189 -0.65 7.22 10.99
CA ALA A 189 -1.87 6.82 10.28
C ALA A 189 -1.90 7.34 8.84
N MET A 190 -1.49 8.59 8.62
CA MET A 190 -1.36 9.18 7.28
C MET A 190 -0.33 8.45 6.42
N LEU A 191 0.81 8.09 7.01
CA LEU A 191 1.86 7.33 6.32
C LEU A 191 1.42 5.93 5.94
N HIS A 192 0.69 5.23 6.81
CA HIS A 192 0.12 3.94 6.46
C HIS A 192 -0.90 4.08 5.31
N LEU A 193 -1.82 5.04 5.40
CA LEU A 193 -2.85 5.25 4.38
C LEU A 193 -2.26 5.59 3.01
N ILE A 194 -1.25 6.47 2.94
CA ILE A 194 -0.62 6.83 1.67
C ILE A 194 0.11 5.64 1.03
N ILE A 195 0.77 4.78 1.81
CA ILE A 195 1.46 3.59 1.29
C ILE A 195 0.46 2.62 0.65
N VAL A 196 -0.65 2.35 1.34
CA VAL A 196 -1.70 1.44 0.85
C VAL A 196 -2.39 2.01 -0.40
N CYS A 197 -2.77 3.29 -0.38
CA CYS A 197 -3.38 3.94 -1.53
C CYS A 197 -2.43 4.06 -2.73
N TYR A 198 -1.14 4.33 -2.51
CA TYR A 198 -0.15 4.44 -3.58
C TYR A 198 0.08 3.10 -4.27
N THR A 199 0.23 2.02 -3.51
CA THR A 199 0.44 0.68 -4.07
C THR A 199 -0.78 0.18 -4.84
N GLY A 200 -2.00 0.42 -4.33
CA GLY A 200 -3.23 0.15 -5.06
C GLY A 200 -3.33 0.95 -6.37
N GLN A 201 -2.99 2.25 -6.35
CA GLN A 201 -2.95 3.08 -7.56
C GLN A 201 -1.93 2.57 -8.58
N LYS A 202 -0.73 2.21 -8.13
CA LYS A 202 0.32 1.68 -9.00
C LYS A 202 -0.15 0.41 -9.72
N LEU A 203 -0.80 -0.51 -9.00
CA LEU A 203 -1.35 -1.73 -9.59
C LEU A 203 -2.38 -1.43 -10.68
N MET A 204 -3.29 -0.48 -10.42
CA MET A 204 -4.29 -0.07 -11.41
C MET A 204 -3.62 0.48 -12.68
N ASN A 205 -2.65 1.39 -12.51
CA ASN A 205 -1.92 1.99 -13.62
C ASN A 205 -1.17 0.93 -14.46
N GLU A 206 -0.49 -0.02 -13.82
CA GLU A 206 0.23 -1.08 -14.55
C GLU A 206 -0.72 -2.03 -15.29
N SER A 207 -1.88 -2.33 -14.70
CA SER A 207 -2.89 -3.15 -15.38
C SER A 207 -3.50 -2.45 -16.60
N GLU A 208 -3.71 -1.14 -16.53
CA GLU A 208 -4.21 -0.32 -17.64
C GLU A 208 -3.15 -0.14 -18.74
N ASN A 209 -1.87 -0.03 -18.37
CA ASN A 209 -0.75 0.12 -19.30
C ASN A 209 -0.63 -1.06 -20.29
N ILE A 210 -1.11 -2.24 -19.92
CA ILE A 210 -1.17 -3.41 -20.82
C ILE A 210 -1.93 -3.09 -22.10
N PHE A 211 -3.03 -2.33 -22.01
CA PHE A 211 -3.79 -1.91 -23.18
C PHE A 211 -2.91 -1.11 -24.16
N HIS A 212 -2.18 -0.12 -23.65
CA HIS A 212 -1.31 0.74 -24.46
C HIS A 212 -0.17 -0.05 -25.10
N ARG A 213 0.43 -0.99 -24.36
CA ARG A 213 1.48 -1.88 -24.89
C ARG A 213 0.95 -2.86 -25.93
N ALA A 214 -0.23 -3.42 -25.70
CA ALA A 214 -0.89 -4.29 -26.67
C ALA A 214 -1.23 -3.56 -27.97
N TYR A 215 -1.66 -2.30 -27.86
CA TYR A 215 -1.93 -1.45 -29.03
C TYR A 215 -0.64 -1.08 -29.80
N SER A 216 0.48 -0.96 -29.09
CA SER A 216 1.80 -0.63 -29.66
C SER A 216 2.51 -1.84 -30.30
N ALA A 217 1.97 -3.05 -30.14
CA ALA A 217 2.49 -4.23 -30.79
C ALA A 217 2.45 -4.10 -32.33
N GLU A 218 3.29 -4.87 -33.04
CA GLU A 218 3.29 -4.95 -34.51
C GLU A 218 2.05 -5.68 -35.07
N TRP A 219 0.85 -5.30 -34.63
CA TRP A 219 -0.42 -5.97 -34.94
C TRP A 219 -0.73 -5.99 -36.44
N TYR A 220 -0.15 -5.08 -37.23
CA TYR A 220 -0.31 -5.06 -38.68
C TYR A 220 0.29 -6.32 -39.34
N ASN A 221 1.36 -6.88 -38.75
CA ASN A 221 2.03 -8.12 -39.16
C ASN A 221 1.31 -9.39 -38.68
N PHE A 222 0.25 -9.26 -37.87
CA PHE A 222 -0.48 -10.41 -37.32
C PHE A 222 -1.41 -11.04 -38.36
N SER A 223 -1.58 -12.36 -38.27
CA SER A 223 -2.60 -13.05 -39.05
C SER A 223 -4.02 -12.67 -38.62
N PRO A 224 -5.05 -12.85 -39.47
CA PRO A 224 -6.43 -12.44 -39.15
C PRO A 224 -6.95 -13.03 -37.83
N ARG A 225 -6.57 -14.27 -37.52
CA ARG A 225 -6.92 -14.95 -36.27
C ARG A 225 -6.33 -14.25 -35.05
N LEU A 226 -5.06 -13.84 -35.14
CA LEU A 226 -4.34 -13.18 -34.06
C LEU A 226 -4.84 -11.74 -33.85
N LYS A 227 -5.17 -11.02 -34.93
CA LYS A 227 -5.83 -9.70 -34.88
C LYS A 227 -7.15 -9.77 -34.11
N SER A 228 -7.98 -10.78 -34.37
CA SER A 228 -9.23 -10.99 -33.63
C SER A 228 -8.98 -11.23 -32.13
N LEU A 229 -7.98 -12.03 -31.78
CA LEU A 229 -7.61 -12.27 -30.38
C LEU A 229 -7.03 -11.02 -29.69
N LEU A 230 -6.30 -10.18 -30.41
CA LEU A 230 -5.79 -8.90 -29.90
C LEU A 230 -6.92 -7.95 -29.52
N VAL A 231 -7.96 -7.84 -30.34
CA VAL A 231 -9.12 -7.01 -30.01
C VAL A 231 -9.79 -7.48 -28.71
N ILE A 232 -9.96 -8.79 -28.53
CA ILE A 232 -10.52 -9.36 -27.31
C ILE A 232 -9.61 -9.06 -26.10
N PHE A 233 -8.30 -9.21 -26.27
CA PHE A 233 -7.32 -8.92 -25.23
C PHE A 233 -7.36 -7.45 -24.80
N CYS A 234 -7.30 -6.53 -25.76
CA CYS A 234 -7.41 -5.09 -25.51
C CYS A 234 -8.72 -4.74 -24.79
N HIS A 235 -9.84 -5.35 -25.20
CA HIS A 235 -11.12 -5.13 -24.53
C HIS A 235 -11.10 -5.60 -23.07
N LYS A 236 -10.42 -6.72 -22.76
CA LYS A 236 -10.27 -7.22 -21.40
C LYS A 236 -9.31 -6.37 -20.55
N SER A 237 -8.26 -5.82 -21.14
CA SER A 237 -7.29 -4.95 -20.43
C SER A 237 -7.82 -3.55 -20.13
N LEU A 238 -8.95 -3.13 -20.72
CA LEU A 238 -9.59 -1.85 -20.41
C LEU A 238 -10.17 -1.80 -18.98
N VAL A 239 -10.42 -2.94 -18.36
CA VAL A 239 -10.90 -3.01 -16.98
C VAL A 239 -9.69 -3.14 -16.06
N PRO A 240 -9.29 -2.08 -15.33
CA PRO A 240 -8.11 -2.14 -14.49
C PRO A 240 -8.29 -3.11 -13.33
N ALA A 241 -7.23 -3.84 -13.02
CA ALA A 241 -7.16 -4.71 -11.86
C ALA A 241 -7.03 -3.84 -10.60
N LYS A 242 -8.00 -3.93 -9.70
CA LYS A 242 -8.09 -3.06 -8.52
C LYS A 242 -8.15 -3.88 -7.23
N VAL A 243 -7.48 -3.36 -6.20
CA VAL A 243 -7.65 -3.81 -4.81
C VAL A 243 -8.58 -2.82 -4.11
N THR A 244 -9.53 -3.34 -3.35
CA THR A 244 -10.59 -2.58 -2.70
C THR A 244 -10.60 -2.82 -1.18
N ALA A 245 -10.92 -1.78 -0.42
CA ALA A 245 -11.24 -1.91 1.00
C ALA A 245 -12.69 -2.39 1.13
N GLY A 246 -12.87 -3.64 1.54
CA GLY A 246 -14.18 -4.25 1.81
C GLY A 246 -15.19 -4.17 0.66
N ASN A 247 -14.72 -4.17 -0.60
CA ASN A 247 -15.52 -3.95 -1.81
C ASN A 247 -16.21 -2.58 -1.93
N LEU A 248 -15.95 -1.64 -1.01
CA LEU A 248 -16.58 -0.31 -1.02
C LEU A 248 -15.75 0.70 -1.81
N PHE A 249 -14.45 0.79 -1.49
CA PHE A 249 -13.57 1.82 -2.03
C PHE A 249 -12.35 1.20 -2.71
N PRO A 250 -12.03 1.56 -3.97
CA PRO A 250 -10.74 1.19 -4.56
C PRO A 250 -9.63 1.91 -3.81
N LEU A 251 -8.57 1.18 -3.46
CA LEU A 251 -7.39 1.77 -2.83
C LEU A 251 -6.65 2.61 -3.87
N SER A 252 -6.97 3.90 -3.91
CA SER A 252 -6.47 4.85 -4.91
C SER A 252 -6.01 6.15 -4.26
N MET A 253 -5.23 6.93 -4.99
CA MET A 253 -4.78 8.24 -4.51
C MET A 253 -5.96 9.23 -4.36
N GLN A 254 -7.05 9.02 -5.10
CA GLN A 254 -8.28 9.79 -4.98
C GLN A 254 -8.97 9.56 -3.61
N VAL A 255 -8.97 8.31 -3.12
CA VAL A 255 -9.50 7.99 -1.79
C VAL A 255 -8.65 8.63 -0.71
N PHE A 256 -7.32 8.55 -0.81
CA PHE A 256 -6.41 9.25 0.10
C PHE A 256 -6.71 10.76 0.17
N ALA A 257 -6.78 11.43 -0.99
CA ALA A 257 -7.08 12.86 -1.05
C ALA A 257 -8.45 13.21 -0.45
N THR A 258 -9.44 12.34 -0.67
CA THR A 258 -10.77 12.50 -0.08
C THR A 258 -10.72 12.39 1.44
N VAL A 259 -10.06 11.38 1.98
CA VAL A 259 -9.90 11.19 3.43
C VAL A 259 -9.22 12.41 4.07
N VAL A 260 -8.09 12.87 3.51
CA VAL A 260 -7.36 14.05 4.03
C VAL A 260 -8.24 15.30 4.02
N ARG A 261 -8.95 15.56 2.92
CA ARG A 261 -9.85 16.71 2.80
C ARG A 261 -10.96 16.65 3.83
N THR A 262 -11.64 15.51 3.93
CA THR A 262 -12.75 15.31 4.87
C THR A 262 -12.28 15.44 6.32
N SER A 263 -11.11 14.89 6.68
CA SER A 263 -10.52 15.07 8.01
C SER A 263 -10.23 16.54 8.32
N GLY A 264 -9.66 17.30 7.37
CA GLY A 264 -9.41 18.74 7.54
C GLY A 264 -10.70 19.57 7.70
N SER A 265 -11.75 19.24 6.93
CA SER A 265 -13.07 19.84 7.09
C SER A 265 -13.66 19.55 8.46
N TYR A 266 -13.65 18.29 8.92
CA TYR A 266 -14.15 17.93 10.25
C TYR A 266 -13.39 18.65 11.36
N PHE A 267 -12.06 18.69 11.28
CA PHE A 267 -11.24 19.42 12.24
C PHE A 267 -11.62 20.90 12.32
N THR A 268 -11.78 21.56 11.17
CA THR A 268 -12.17 22.98 11.11
C THR A 268 -13.57 23.19 11.70
N THR A 269 -14.53 22.31 11.40
CA THR A 269 -15.89 22.40 11.96
C THR A 269 -15.91 22.22 13.48
N LEU A 270 -15.16 21.26 14.01
CA LEU A 270 -15.06 21.04 15.46
C LEU A 270 -14.39 22.23 16.16
N LEU A 271 -13.39 22.85 15.52
CA LEU A 271 -12.76 24.06 16.03
C LEU A 271 -13.76 25.22 16.09
N SER A 272 -14.57 25.42 15.04
CA SER A 272 -15.61 26.46 15.02
C SER A 272 -16.74 26.25 16.02
N LEU A 273 -17.02 25.01 16.43
CA LEU A 273 -18.04 24.70 17.44
C LEU A 273 -17.56 24.97 18.88
N LYS A 274 -16.25 25.03 19.11
CA LYS A 274 -15.66 25.38 20.41
C LYS A 274 -15.54 26.90 20.61
N ALA A 275 -15.36 27.65 19.52
CA ALA A 275 -15.26 29.11 19.53
C ALA A 275 -16.60 29.77 19.86
#